data_AF-A0A7K2FEL2-F1
#
_entry.id   AF-A0A7K2FEL2-F1
#
_cell.length_a   1.000
_cell.length_b   1.000
_cell.length_c   1.000
_cell.angle_alpha   90.00
_cell.angle_beta   90.00
_cell.angle_gamma   90.00
#
_symmetry.space_group_name_H-M   'P 1'
#
loop_
_entity.id
_entity.type
_entity.pdbx_description
1 polymer ?
#
loop_
_entity_poly.entity_id
_entity_poly.type
_entity_poly.pdbx_seq_one_letter_code
_entity_poly.pdbx_strand_id
1 'polypeptide(L)'
;MAVALAGAFFSAPSASAATALPSKNTAHHCVRHTTGLCGWTHHQKPKDKYETAKCKDASVSYSKHSQGTCSHHRGVKYWFK
;
A
#
# COMPACT_ATOMS: atom_id res chain seq x y z
N MET A 1 -0.65 48.98 -33.40
CA MET A 1 -1.35 47.84 -32.75
C MET A 1 -0.42 46.66 -32.76
N ALA A 2 0.17 46.32 -31.61
CA ALA A 2 1.10 45.20 -31.45
C ALA A 2 0.35 44.06 -30.75
N VAL A 3 0.37 42.86 -31.33
CA VAL A 3 -0.23 41.66 -30.74
C VAL A 3 0.90 40.69 -30.42
N ALA A 4 1.21 40.55 -29.14
CA ALA A 4 2.11 39.53 -28.61
C ALA A 4 1.29 38.26 -28.32
N LEU A 5 1.67 37.13 -28.94
CA LEU A 5 1.07 35.83 -28.68
C LEU A 5 1.85 35.15 -27.54
N ALA A 6 1.21 35.06 -26.38
CA ALA A 6 1.73 34.43 -25.18
C ALA A 6 1.70 32.89 -25.32
N GLY A 7 2.85 32.24 -25.10
CA GLY A 7 2.98 30.79 -25.04
C GLY A 7 2.29 30.21 -23.80
N ALA A 8 1.46 29.19 -24.01
CA ALA A 8 0.75 28.48 -22.95
C ALA A 8 1.71 27.57 -22.18
N PHE A 9 1.91 27.86 -20.90
CA PHE A 9 2.59 26.97 -19.96
C PHE A 9 1.64 25.82 -19.59
N PHE A 10 1.99 24.59 -20.00
CA PHE A 10 1.29 23.39 -19.54
C PHE A 10 1.60 23.16 -18.06
N SER A 11 0.67 23.55 -17.18
CA SER A 11 0.73 23.22 -15.75
C SER A 11 0.36 21.74 -15.55
N ALA A 12 1.36 20.90 -15.26
CA ALA A 12 1.11 19.52 -14.84
C ALA A 12 0.49 19.52 -13.42
N PRO A 13 -0.60 18.78 -13.17
CA PRO A 13 -1.16 18.67 -11.83
C PRO A 13 -0.20 17.88 -10.94
N SER A 14 0.28 18.52 -9.87
CA SER A 14 1.01 17.84 -8.80
C SER A 14 0.04 16.93 -8.05
N ALA A 15 0.11 15.62 -8.29
CA ALA A 15 -0.66 14.64 -7.55
C ALA A 15 -0.15 14.59 -6.10
N SER A 16 -0.88 15.25 -5.19
CA SER A 16 -0.63 15.15 -3.76
C SER A 16 -1.07 13.77 -3.27
N ALA A 17 -0.11 12.85 -3.14
CA ALA A 17 -0.31 11.60 -2.42
C ALA A 17 -0.44 11.92 -0.91
N ALA A 18 -1.66 12.26 -0.48
CA ALA A 18 -1.98 12.36 0.94
C ALA A 18 -1.92 10.96 1.54
N THR A 19 -0.76 10.57 2.10
CA THR A 19 -0.65 9.42 3.00
C THR A 19 -1.36 9.75 4.30
N ALA A 20 -2.70 9.65 4.29
CA ALA A 20 -3.44 9.38 5.51
C ALA A 20 -2.80 8.13 6.12
N LEU A 21 -2.30 8.25 7.35
CA LEU A 21 -1.77 7.11 8.10
C LEU A 21 -2.77 5.94 7.96
N PRO A 22 -2.29 4.71 7.67
CA PRO A 22 -3.17 3.57 7.54
C PRO A 22 -3.99 3.44 8.83
N SER A 23 -5.24 3.00 8.71
CA SER A 23 -6.00 2.66 9.91
C SER A 23 -5.23 1.59 10.66
N LYS A 24 -5.18 1.66 12.00
CA LYS A 24 -4.53 0.60 12.80
C LYS A 24 -5.10 -0.73 12.35
N ASN A 25 -4.21 -1.67 12.08
CA ASN A 25 -4.58 -3.03 11.81
C ASN A 25 -4.97 -3.70 13.14
N THR A 26 -6.24 -3.60 13.48
CA THR A 26 -6.88 -4.28 14.62
C THR A 26 -7.48 -5.63 14.23
N ALA A 27 -7.22 -6.09 12.99
CA ALA A 27 -7.68 -7.40 12.58
C ALA A 27 -6.85 -8.47 13.30
N HIS A 28 -7.54 -9.44 13.89
CA HIS A 28 -6.93 -10.65 14.47
C HIS A 28 -7.19 -11.90 13.61
N HIS A 29 -7.76 -11.69 12.43
CA HIS A 29 -7.97 -12.70 11.41
C HIS A 29 -7.32 -12.23 10.10
N CYS A 30 -7.20 -13.15 9.15
CA CYS A 30 -6.70 -12.81 7.83
C CYS A 30 -7.82 -12.81 6.80
N VAL A 31 -7.73 -11.93 5.82
CA VAL A 31 -8.55 -11.98 4.61
C VAL A 31 -8.31 -13.31 3.91
N ARG A 32 -9.38 -13.88 3.36
CA ARG A 32 -9.24 -15.00 2.44
C ARG A 32 -8.58 -14.50 1.17
N HIS A 33 -7.37 -14.99 0.92
CA HIS A 33 -6.60 -14.69 -0.28
C HIS A 33 -5.90 -15.96 -0.78
N THR A 34 -5.57 -15.97 -2.06
CA THR A 34 -4.87 -17.09 -2.72
C THR A 34 -3.36 -17.03 -2.56
N THR A 35 -2.80 -15.87 -2.22
CA THR A 35 -1.36 -15.65 -2.11
C THR A 35 -0.99 -15.25 -0.68
N GLY A 36 0.10 -15.80 -0.15
CA GLY A 36 0.57 -15.53 1.22
C GLY A 36 -0.14 -16.36 2.29
N LEU A 37 0.49 -16.48 3.46
CA LEU A 37 -0.04 -17.20 4.62
C LEU A 37 -0.69 -16.26 5.62
N CYS A 38 -1.61 -16.77 6.43
CA CYS A 38 -2.15 -15.97 7.53
C CYS A 38 -1.10 -15.83 8.65
N GLY A 39 -0.64 -14.60 8.90
CA GLY A 39 0.37 -14.30 9.91
C GLY A 39 -0.11 -14.67 11.32
N TRP A 40 -1.39 -14.42 11.63
CA TRP A 40 -1.97 -14.76 12.93
C TRP A 40 -1.98 -16.28 13.19
N THR A 41 -2.33 -17.08 12.19
CA THR A 41 -2.32 -18.56 12.28
C THR A 41 -0.90 -19.13 12.40
N HIS A 42 0.08 -18.46 11.80
CA HIS A 42 1.48 -18.88 11.81
C HIS A 42 2.32 -18.20 12.91
N HIS A 43 1.69 -17.65 13.95
CA HIS A 43 2.35 -16.97 15.07
C HIS A 43 3.32 -15.85 14.66
N GLN A 44 3.08 -15.21 13.52
CA GLN A 44 3.83 -14.06 13.08
C GLN A 44 3.25 -12.78 13.68
N LYS A 45 4.13 -11.85 14.05
CA LYS A 45 3.74 -10.51 14.48
C LYS A 45 4.04 -9.49 13.39
N PRO A 46 3.11 -8.57 13.11
CA PRO A 46 3.42 -7.39 12.33
C PRO A 46 4.49 -6.56 13.06
N LYS A 47 5.34 -5.90 12.29
CA LYS A 47 6.41 -5.01 12.75
C LYS A 47 5.84 -3.78 13.46
N ASP A 48 4.70 -3.30 13.00
CA ASP A 48 4.01 -2.16 13.56
C ASP A 48 2.49 -2.35 13.58
N LYS A 49 1.78 -1.41 14.21
CA LYS A 49 0.34 -1.50 14.46
C LYS A 49 -0.52 -1.26 13.21
N TYR A 50 0.10 -0.87 12.08
CA TYR A 50 -0.55 -0.50 10.83
C TYR A 50 -0.22 -1.49 9.71
N GLU A 51 0.80 -2.33 9.88
CA GLU A 51 1.17 -3.34 8.90
C GLU A 51 0.00 -4.30 8.65
N THR A 52 -0.44 -4.31 7.40
CA THR A 52 -1.52 -5.18 6.92
C THR A 52 -1.00 -6.43 6.26
N ALA A 53 0.21 -6.38 5.72
CA ALA A 53 0.85 -7.51 5.07
C ALA A 53 2.37 -7.35 5.06
N LYS A 54 3.07 -8.48 5.11
CA LYS A 54 4.52 -8.56 4.90
C LYS A 54 4.81 -9.11 3.52
N CYS A 55 5.61 -8.41 2.73
CA CYS A 55 6.03 -8.87 1.41
C CYS A 55 7.15 -9.92 1.51
N LYS A 56 7.39 -10.65 0.42
CA LYS A 56 8.44 -11.70 0.37
C LYS A 56 9.86 -11.14 0.40
N ASP A 57 10.06 -9.92 -0.08
CA ASP A 57 11.33 -9.18 -0.01
C ASP A 57 11.59 -8.53 1.36
N ALA A 58 10.79 -8.88 2.37
CA ALA A 58 10.80 -8.33 3.73
C ALA A 58 10.36 -6.86 3.87
N SER A 59 9.90 -6.23 2.79
CA SER A 59 9.19 -4.96 2.88
C SER A 59 7.82 -5.14 3.55
N VAL A 60 7.33 -4.07 4.17
CA VAL A 60 6.03 -4.04 4.86
C VAL A 60 5.02 -3.28 4.01
N SER A 61 3.80 -3.78 3.98
CA SER A 61 2.69 -3.17 3.26
C SER A 61 1.59 -2.75 4.21
N TYR A 62 1.12 -1.53 4.01
CA TYR A 62 0.04 -0.91 4.77
C TYR A 62 -1.25 -0.81 3.95
N SER A 63 -1.34 -1.57 2.86
CA SER A 63 -2.46 -1.49 1.93
C SER A 63 -3.75 -1.92 2.61
N LYS A 64 -4.73 -1.02 2.62
CA LYS A 64 -6.08 -1.32 3.10
C LYS A 64 -6.79 -2.33 2.20
N HIS A 65 -6.36 -2.46 0.95
CA HIS A 65 -6.92 -3.37 -0.02
C HIS A 65 -5.96 -4.54 -0.26
N SER A 66 -6.52 -5.73 -0.43
CA SER A 66 -5.75 -6.97 -0.62
C SER A 66 -5.35 -7.21 -2.09
N GLN A 67 -5.94 -6.47 -3.02
CA GLN A 67 -5.62 -6.53 -4.44
C GLN A 67 -4.34 -5.74 -4.73
N GLY A 68 -3.40 -6.34 -5.47
CA GLY A 68 -2.14 -5.71 -5.86
C GLY A 68 -1.12 -5.55 -4.73
N THR A 69 -1.42 -6.00 -3.51
CA THR A 69 -0.50 -5.91 -2.37
C THR A 69 0.78 -6.66 -2.67
N CYS A 70 1.92 -5.99 -2.47
CA CYS A 70 3.24 -6.53 -2.75
C CYS A 70 3.46 -7.00 -4.20
N SER A 71 2.68 -6.52 -5.19
CA SER A 71 2.84 -6.92 -6.60
C SER A 71 4.27 -6.67 -7.12
N HIS A 72 4.83 -5.50 -6.80
CA HIS A 72 6.22 -5.15 -7.11
C HIS A 72 7.25 -5.83 -6.20
N HIS A 73 6.80 -6.37 -5.07
CA HIS A 73 7.61 -6.95 -4.00
C HIS A 73 7.56 -8.50 -3.99
N ARG A 74 7.30 -9.10 -5.16
CA ARG A 74 7.24 -10.57 -5.39
C ARG A 74 6.09 -11.27 -4.68
N GLY A 75 5.06 -10.50 -4.30
CA GLY A 75 3.86 -10.96 -3.62
C GLY A 75 3.97 -10.97 -2.09
N VAL A 76 2.85 -11.31 -1.47
CA VAL A 76 2.70 -11.32 -0.01
C VAL A 76 3.27 -12.62 0.58
N LYS A 77 3.99 -12.48 1.69
CA LYS A 77 4.48 -13.58 2.53
C LYS A 77 3.50 -13.88 3.66
N TYR A 78 3.09 -12.84 4.39
CA TYR A 78 2.13 -12.95 5.50
C TYR A 78 1.06 -11.87 5.44
N TRP A 79 -0.17 -12.25 5.74
CA TRP A 79 -1.29 -11.34 5.95
C TRP A 79 -1.53 -11.13 7.44
N PHE A 80 -1.81 -9.90 7.83
CA PHE A 80 -2.18 -9.54 9.20
C PHE A 80 -3.58 -8.94 9.28
N LYS A 81 -4.29 -8.87 8.16
CA LYS A 81 -5.67 -8.41 8.05
C LYS A 81 -6.44 -9.45 7.27
#